data_AF-A0A2C5YCG8-F1
#
_entry.id   AF-A0A2C5YCG8-F1
#
_cell.length_a   1.000
_cell.length_b   1.000
_cell.length_c   1.000
_cell.angle_alpha   90.00
_cell.angle_beta   90.00
_cell.angle_gamma   90.00
#
_symmetry.space_group_name_H-M   'P 1'
#
loop_
_entity.id
_entity.type
_entity.pdbx_description
1 polymer ?
#
loop_
_entity_poly.entity_id
_entity_poly.type
_entity_poly.pdbx_seq_one_letter_code
_entity_poly.pdbx_strand_id
1 'polypeptide(L)'
;MPAVKDCLPPGLGSLLHYGAAADEASDEVQNETFERGTRCLEAFRAVVADYEASNRGSTGIRKPSKAHWEQDRSDLEALSDAAMATAFRVLNGLVMPRGKRGAMTEQERHGGDSDIDAMAAELLAEARLQPGDVAWGTVAHGFLRGFAGIVELLPEKEEA
;
A
#
# COMPACT_ATOMS: atom_id res chain seq x y z
N MET A 1 10.40 12.54 24.10
CA MET A 1 9.50 13.42 23.35
C MET A 1 9.29 14.69 24.16
N PRO A 2 9.20 15.88 23.53
CA PRO A 2 8.88 17.14 24.23
C PRO A 2 7.49 17.07 24.88
N ALA A 3 7.24 17.87 25.92
CA ALA A 3 5.95 17.91 26.59
C ALA A 3 4.91 18.59 25.68
N VAL A 4 3.62 18.23 25.80
CA VAL A 4 2.57 18.77 24.90
C VAL A 4 2.50 20.31 24.98
N LYS A 5 2.73 20.86 26.17
CA LYS A 5 2.84 22.31 26.41
C LYS A 5 3.90 23.02 25.54
N ASP A 6 4.97 22.30 25.15
CA ASP A 6 6.08 22.84 24.36
C ASP A 6 5.76 22.83 22.85
N CYS A 7 4.70 22.13 22.46
CA CYS A 7 4.24 22.01 21.07
C CYS A 7 2.99 22.85 20.78
N LEU A 8 2.41 23.50 21.79
CA LEU A 8 1.23 24.34 21.65
C LEU A 8 1.60 25.79 21.32
N PRO A 9 0.78 26.49 20.52
CA PRO A 9 0.98 27.92 20.27
C PRO A 9 0.90 28.72 21.59
N PRO A 10 1.61 29.87 21.68
CA PRO A 10 1.90 30.58 22.93
C PRO A 10 0.68 31.10 23.73
N GLY A 11 -0.55 30.97 23.23
CA GLY A 11 -1.78 31.26 23.97
C GLY A 11 -2.47 30.04 24.60
N LEU A 12 -2.27 28.84 24.05
CA LEU A 12 -3.00 27.64 24.47
C LEU A 12 -2.31 26.89 25.62
N GLY A 13 -0.98 26.99 25.72
CA GLY A 13 -0.22 26.39 26.84
C GLY A 13 -0.61 26.96 28.21
N SER A 14 -0.94 28.25 28.26
CA SER A 14 -1.40 28.94 29.48
C SER A 14 -2.79 28.47 29.92
N LEU A 15 -3.65 28.07 28.99
CA LEU A 15 -4.99 27.54 29.29
C LEU A 15 -4.94 26.16 29.93
N LEU A 16 -3.84 25.41 29.81
CA LEU A 16 -3.66 24.16 30.55
C LEU A 16 -3.45 24.37 32.05
N HIS A 17 -2.96 25.56 32.45
CA HIS A 17 -2.66 25.90 33.85
C HIS A 17 -3.74 26.79 34.50
N TYR A 18 -4.72 27.27 33.74
CA TYR A 18 -5.80 28.15 34.19
C TYR A 18 -6.87 27.39 35.01
N GLY A 19 -6.48 26.67 36.05
CA GLY A 19 -7.38 25.83 36.83
C GLY A 19 -6.99 25.80 38.28
N ALA A 20 -7.12 26.94 38.97
CA ALA A 20 -7.10 27.01 40.44
C ALA A 20 -7.58 28.35 41.01
N ALA A 21 -7.59 29.44 40.23
CA ALA A 21 -7.94 30.76 40.75
C ALA A 21 -8.84 31.53 39.77
N ALA A 22 -10.14 31.28 39.83
CA ALA A 22 -11.14 32.19 39.29
C ALA A 22 -12.43 31.99 40.10
N ASP A 23 -12.36 32.42 41.36
CA ASP A 23 -13.55 32.80 42.11
C ASP A 23 -13.42 34.29 42.39
N GLU A 24 -14.24 35.09 41.70
CA GLU A 24 -15.13 36.07 42.33
C GLU A 24 -15.79 37.01 41.30
N ALA A 25 -17.13 37.04 41.38
CA ALA A 25 -18.06 38.14 41.10
C ALA A 25 -18.35 38.58 39.64
N SER A 26 -19.58 38.29 39.19
CA SER A 26 -20.61 39.31 38.85
C SER A 26 -21.79 38.69 38.06
N ASP A 27 -23.00 38.89 38.59
CA ASP A 27 -24.35 38.75 38.01
C ASP A 27 -24.57 38.05 36.64
N GLU A 28 -25.24 36.90 36.73
CA GLU A 28 -26.54 36.64 36.08
C GLU A 28 -26.69 37.02 34.59
N VAL A 29 -25.82 36.48 33.74
CA VAL A 29 -26.25 35.85 32.48
C VAL A 29 -25.51 34.53 32.41
N GLN A 30 -26.22 33.41 32.54
CA GLN A 30 -25.66 32.09 32.19
C GLN A 30 -25.26 32.13 30.71
N ASN A 31 -24.03 32.53 30.46
CA ASN A 31 -23.50 32.61 29.12
C ASN A 31 -23.21 31.17 28.70
N GLU A 32 -24.16 30.54 28.03
CA GLU A 32 -24.04 29.18 27.50
C GLU A 32 -22.74 28.99 26.70
N THR A 33 -22.25 30.05 26.05
CA THR A 33 -20.97 30.05 25.33
C THR A 33 -19.78 29.90 26.28
N PHE A 34 -19.82 30.55 27.44
CA PHE A 34 -18.80 30.43 28.47
C PHE A 34 -18.78 29.03 29.08
N GLU A 35 -19.94 28.48 29.45
CA GLU A 35 -20.05 27.10 29.97
C GLU A 35 -19.62 26.04 28.94
N ARG A 36 -19.96 26.25 27.67
CA ARG A 36 -19.54 25.36 26.59
C ARG A 36 -18.04 25.46 26.34
N GLY A 37 -17.48 26.67 26.49
CA GLY A 37 -16.04 26.93 26.42
C GLY A 37 -15.26 26.23 27.55
N THR A 38 -15.75 26.30 28.79
CA THR A 38 -15.12 25.63 29.94
C THR A 38 -15.20 24.11 29.80
N ARG A 39 -16.36 23.55 29.42
CA ARG A 39 -16.49 22.10 29.15
C ARG A 39 -15.55 21.62 28.04
N CYS A 40 -15.37 22.42 26.99
CA CYS A 40 -14.43 22.11 25.90
C CYS A 40 -12.97 22.11 26.39
N LEU A 41 -12.61 23.08 27.25
CA LEU A 41 -11.28 23.15 27.87
C LEU A 41 -11.01 21.97 28.80
N GLU A 42 -11.98 21.55 29.59
CA GLU A 42 -11.87 20.38 30.46
C GLU A 42 -11.70 19.10 29.65
N ALA A 43 -12.49 18.90 28.59
CA ALA A 43 -12.35 17.78 27.68
C ALA A 43 -10.97 17.76 26.99
N PHE A 44 -10.47 18.92 26.58
CA PHE A 44 -9.14 19.04 26.00
C PHE A 44 -8.04 18.69 27.00
N ARG A 45 -8.13 19.16 28.25
CA ARG A 45 -7.18 18.82 29.31
C ARG A 45 -7.16 17.31 29.59
N ALA A 46 -8.32 16.65 29.61
CA ALA A 46 -8.41 15.21 29.78
C ALA A 46 -7.70 14.45 28.64
N VAL A 47 -7.96 14.83 27.38
CA VAL A 47 -7.31 14.21 26.22
C VAL A 47 -5.79 14.42 26.23
N VAL A 48 -5.33 15.61 26.61
CA VAL A 48 -3.89 15.89 26.76
C VAL A 48 -3.27 15.03 27.86
N ALA A 49 -3.95 14.87 29.00
CA ALA A 49 -3.49 14.02 30.08
C ALA A 49 -3.41 12.53 29.66
N ASP A 50 -4.41 12.03 28.93
CA ASP A 50 -4.45 10.66 28.42
C ASP A 50 -3.35 10.40 27.38
N TYR A 51 -3.12 11.36 26.49
CA TYR A 51 -2.02 11.30 25.54
C TYR A 51 -0.66 11.33 26.25
N GLU A 52 -0.46 12.21 27.22
CA GLU A 52 0.79 12.26 27.99
C GLU A 52 1.00 10.97 28.79
N ALA A 53 -0.05 10.40 29.40
CA ALA A 53 0.03 9.13 30.11
C ALA A 53 0.41 7.98 29.16
N SER A 54 -0.22 7.93 27.98
CA SER A 54 0.08 6.92 26.96
C SER A 54 1.49 7.07 26.38
N ASN A 55 1.93 8.31 26.16
CA ASN A 55 3.24 8.63 25.60
C ASN A 55 4.39 8.49 26.63
N ARG A 56 4.11 8.65 27.92
CA ARG A 56 5.05 8.35 29.02
C ARG A 56 5.17 6.84 29.27
N GLY A 57 4.22 6.04 28.79
CA GLY A 57 4.31 4.60 28.80
C GLY A 57 5.48 4.10 27.95
N SER A 58 6.20 3.08 28.45
CA SER A 58 7.11 2.32 27.58
C SER A 58 6.26 1.68 26.49
N THR A 59 6.50 2.07 25.24
CA THR A 59 5.82 1.49 24.08
C THR A 59 6.17 0.01 23.88
N GLY A 60 7.11 -0.53 24.66
CA GLY A 60 7.61 -1.90 24.53
C GLY A 60 8.37 -2.13 23.22
N ILE A 61 8.52 -1.09 22.38
CA ILE A 61 9.17 -1.17 21.08
C ILE A 61 10.66 -1.41 21.32
N ARG A 62 11.09 -2.64 21.06
CA ARG A 62 12.49 -3.01 21.07
C ARG A 62 13.07 -2.81 19.68
N LYS A 63 14.31 -2.31 19.63
CA LYS A 63 15.06 -2.27 18.38
C LYS A 63 15.13 -3.70 17.81
N PRO A 64 14.86 -3.90 16.51
CA PRO A 64 14.98 -5.23 15.92
C PRO A 64 16.39 -5.78 16.10
N SER A 65 16.49 -7.07 16.41
CA SER A 65 17.76 -7.76 16.54
C SER A 65 18.47 -7.88 15.19
N LYS A 66 19.78 -8.12 15.18
CA LYS A 66 20.52 -8.39 13.93
C LYS A 66 19.94 -9.58 13.17
N ALA A 67 19.47 -10.59 13.89
CA ALA A 67 18.83 -11.78 13.31
C ALA A 67 17.52 -11.42 12.59
N HIS A 68 16.71 -10.51 13.13
CA HIS A 68 15.51 -10.03 12.45
C HIS A 68 15.86 -9.31 11.14
N TRP A 69 16.88 -8.44 11.14
CA TRP A 69 17.33 -7.79 9.90
C TRP A 69 17.90 -8.74 8.86
N GLU A 70 18.60 -9.79 9.30
CA GLU A 70 19.11 -10.83 8.39
C GLU A 70 17.98 -11.64 7.75
N GLN A 71 16.92 -11.92 8.54
CA GLN A 71 15.72 -12.58 8.05
C GLN A 71 14.94 -11.67 7.08
N ASP A 72 14.68 -10.42 7.45
CA ASP A 72 14.01 -9.45 6.57
C ASP A 72 14.74 -9.33 5.22
N ARG A 73 16.08 -9.32 5.23
CA ARG A 73 16.87 -9.32 3.99
C ARG A 73 16.62 -10.59 3.16
N SER A 74 16.63 -11.75 3.79
CA SER A 74 16.37 -13.03 3.11
C SER A 74 14.96 -13.08 2.52
N ASP A 75 13.97 -12.59 3.26
CA ASP A 75 12.57 -12.58 2.84
C ASP A 75 12.36 -11.61 1.66
N LEU A 76 13.05 -10.45 1.68
CA LEU A 76 13.05 -9.50 0.56
C LEU A 76 13.76 -10.04 -0.69
N GLU A 77 14.87 -10.76 -0.52
CA GLU A 77 15.56 -11.43 -1.63
C GLU A 77 14.63 -12.48 -2.28
N ALA A 78 13.99 -13.31 -1.47
CA ALA A 78 13.01 -14.30 -1.95
C ALA A 78 11.79 -13.64 -2.65
N LEU A 79 11.28 -12.54 -2.09
CA LEU A 79 10.18 -11.79 -2.70
C LEU A 79 10.56 -11.18 -4.05
N SER A 80 11.79 -10.65 -4.18
CA SER A 80 12.30 -10.11 -5.44
C SER A 80 12.36 -11.18 -6.52
N ASP A 81 12.87 -12.37 -6.19
CA ASP A 81 12.97 -13.49 -7.12
C ASP A 81 11.58 -13.97 -7.56
N ALA A 82 10.65 -14.12 -6.61
CA ALA A 82 9.26 -14.49 -6.88
C ALA A 82 8.53 -13.44 -7.74
N ALA A 83 8.74 -12.15 -7.46
CA ALA A 83 8.19 -11.04 -8.25
C ALA A 83 8.75 -11.05 -9.67
N MET A 84 10.06 -11.26 -9.85
CA MET A 84 10.68 -11.32 -11.16
C MET A 84 10.14 -12.50 -11.98
N ALA A 85 10.04 -13.69 -11.39
CA ALA A 85 9.44 -14.86 -12.03
C ALA A 85 7.97 -14.60 -12.43
N THR A 86 7.23 -13.87 -11.59
CA THR A 86 5.85 -13.46 -11.88
C THR A 86 5.78 -12.45 -13.02
N ALA A 87 6.67 -11.46 -13.06
CA ALA A 87 6.74 -10.47 -14.12
C ALA A 87 7.06 -11.12 -15.47
N PHE A 88 8.00 -12.07 -15.51
CA PHE A 88 8.29 -12.83 -16.72
C PHE A 88 7.07 -13.61 -17.22
N ARG A 89 6.27 -14.20 -16.32
CA ARG A 89 5.01 -14.86 -16.68
C ARG A 89 4.01 -13.89 -17.30
N VAL A 90 3.84 -12.71 -16.71
CA VAL A 90 2.97 -11.65 -17.23
C VAL A 90 3.41 -11.22 -18.63
N LEU A 91 4.70 -10.91 -18.80
CA LEU A 91 5.27 -10.50 -20.08
C LEU A 91 5.13 -11.58 -21.16
N ASN A 92 5.39 -12.83 -20.81
CA ASN A 92 5.20 -13.95 -21.73
C ASN A 92 3.73 -14.07 -22.17
N GLY A 93 2.76 -13.82 -21.28
CA GLY A 93 1.35 -13.77 -21.64
C GLY A 93 1.01 -12.62 -22.60
N LEU A 94 1.66 -11.46 -22.43
CA LEU A 94 1.49 -10.30 -23.31
C LEU A 94 2.04 -10.51 -24.72
N VAL A 95 3.20 -11.15 -24.82
CA VAL A 95 3.89 -11.39 -26.10
C VAL A 95 3.40 -12.65 -26.79
N MET A 96 3.11 -13.73 -26.05
CA MET A 96 2.66 -15.02 -26.59
C MET A 96 1.34 -15.49 -25.94
N PRO A 97 0.20 -14.88 -26.28
CA PRO A 97 -1.08 -15.18 -25.66
C PRO A 97 -1.61 -16.60 -25.95
N ARG A 98 -1.10 -17.26 -27.00
CA ARG A 98 -1.39 -18.67 -27.33
C ARG A 98 -0.23 -19.63 -27.00
N GLY A 99 0.86 -19.11 -26.47
CA GLY A 99 2.15 -19.79 -26.38
C GLY A 99 2.17 -21.01 -25.47
N LYS A 100 1.27 -21.11 -24.48
CA LYS A 100 1.16 -22.29 -23.59
C LYS A 100 -0.12 -22.20 -22.76
N ARG A 101 -1.22 -22.75 -23.28
CA ARG A 101 -2.33 -23.20 -22.41
C ARG A 101 -1.97 -24.51 -21.66
N GLY A 102 -0.75 -25.01 -21.82
CA GLY A 102 -0.33 -26.35 -21.37
C GLY A 102 1.14 -26.52 -20.99
N ALA A 103 1.91 -25.46 -20.77
CA ALA A 103 3.17 -25.60 -20.01
C ALA A 103 3.24 -24.56 -18.90
N MET A 104 2.17 -24.54 -18.11
CA MET A 104 2.41 -24.40 -16.69
C MET A 104 3.14 -25.67 -16.27
N THR A 105 4.44 -25.57 -16.02
CA THR A 105 5.24 -26.67 -15.48
C THR A 105 4.62 -27.14 -14.15
N GLU A 106 4.81 -28.40 -13.72
CA GLU A 106 4.21 -28.89 -12.47
C GLU A 106 4.60 -28.05 -11.23
N GLN A 107 5.67 -27.27 -11.33
CA GLN A 107 6.09 -26.25 -10.37
C GLN A 107 5.11 -25.06 -10.29
N GLU A 108 4.40 -24.73 -11.36
CA GLU A 108 3.39 -23.67 -11.44
C GLU A 108 2.03 -24.09 -10.87
N ARG A 109 1.77 -25.40 -10.68
CA ARG A 109 0.63 -25.88 -9.88
C ARG A 109 0.89 -25.78 -8.37
N HIS A 110 2.15 -25.64 -7.96
CA HIS A 110 2.57 -25.52 -6.56
C HIS A 110 2.92 -24.07 -6.16
N GLY A 111 2.89 -23.12 -7.09
CA GLY A 111 3.26 -21.70 -6.84
C GLY A 111 2.19 -20.87 -6.16
N GLY A 112 1.51 -21.45 -5.15
CA GLY A 112 0.48 -20.80 -4.36
C GLY A 112 0.48 -21.19 -2.89
N ASP A 113 1.57 -21.81 -2.40
CA ASP A 113 1.62 -22.31 -1.02
C ASP A 113 2.53 -21.48 -0.09
N SER A 114 3.17 -20.43 -0.62
CA SER A 114 4.03 -19.51 0.12
C SER A 114 3.45 -18.10 0.12
N ASP A 115 3.37 -17.47 1.31
CA ASP A 115 2.94 -16.08 1.47
C ASP A 115 3.74 -15.11 0.58
N ILE A 116 5.01 -15.43 0.30
CA ILE A 116 5.89 -14.62 -0.56
C ILE A 116 5.43 -14.61 -2.02
N ASP A 117 4.96 -15.75 -2.54
CA ASP A 117 4.44 -15.85 -3.90
C ASP A 117 3.11 -15.11 -4.05
N ALA A 118 2.28 -15.13 -3.00
CA ALA A 118 1.04 -14.37 -2.95
C ALA A 118 1.32 -12.86 -2.96
N MET A 119 2.27 -12.38 -2.15
CA MET A 119 2.70 -10.98 -2.13
C MET A 119 3.30 -10.54 -3.48
N ALA A 120 4.15 -11.37 -4.09
CA ALA A 120 4.68 -11.10 -5.43
C ALA A 120 3.57 -10.98 -6.49
N ALA A 121 2.54 -11.82 -6.40
CA ALA A 121 1.40 -11.77 -7.30
C ALA A 121 0.52 -10.54 -7.07
N GLU A 122 0.36 -10.09 -5.82
CA GLU A 122 -0.35 -8.86 -5.47
C GLU A 122 0.38 -7.62 -6.00
N LEU A 123 1.70 -7.55 -5.83
CA LEU A 123 2.53 -6.45 -6.34
C LEU A 123 2.41 -6.26 -7.86
N LEU A 124 2.16 -7.34 -8.60
CA LEU A 124 2.03 -7.34 -10.06
C LEU A 124 0.59 -7.50 -10.53
N ALA A 125 -0.41 -7.36 -9.65
CA ALA A 125 -1.81 -7.59 -9.98
C ALA A 125 -2.30 -6.65 -11.09
N GLU A 126 -1.86 -5.38 -11.09
CA GLU A 126 -2.23 -4.39 -12.10
C GLU A 126 -1.57 -4.65 -13.46
N ALA A 127 -0.40 -5.29 -13.48
CA ALA A 127 0.29 -5.64 -14.71
C ALA A 127 -0.29 -6.89 -15.39
N ARG A 128 -1.09 -7.69 -14.68
CA ARG A 128 -1.70 -8.91 -15.22
C ARG A 128 -2.83 -8.57 -16.19
N LEU A 129 -2.78 -9.20 -17.37
CA LEU A 129 -3.84 -9.15 -18.37
C LEU A 129 -5.14 -9.72 -17.80
N GLN A 130 -6.22 -8.95 -17.96
CA GLN A 130 -7.58 -9.39 -17.64
C GLN A 130 -8.20 -10.18 -18.79
N PRO A 131 -9.18 -11.05 -18.51
CA PRO A 131 -9.93 -11.73 -19.55
C PRO A 131 -10.58 -10.73 -20.51
N GLY A 132 -10.16 -10.75 -21.78
CA GLY A 132 -10.64 -9.83 -22.81
C GLY A 132 -9.64 -8.75 -23.22
N ASP A 133 -8.52 -8.61 -22.51
CA ASP A 133 -7.49 -7.64 -22.86
C ASP A 133 -6.81 -7.98 -24.20
N VAL A 134 -6.56 -6.94 -25.00
CA VAL A 134 -5.85 -7.05 -26.27
C VAL A 134 -4.35 -7.07 -25.99
N ALA A 135 -3.77 -8.27 -25.96
CA ALA A 135 -2.34 -8.47 -25.84
C ALA A 135 -1.61 -8.17 -27.17
N TRP A 136 -0.37 -7.67 -27.09
CA TRP A 136 0.48 -7.39 -28.26
C TRP A 136 0.65 -8.61 -29.17
N GLY A 137 0.80 -9.80 -28.60
CA GLY A 137 0.87 -11.04 -29.38
C GLY A 137 -0.41 -11.38 -30.14
N THR A 138 -1.58 -10.97 -29.63
CA THR A 138 -2.87 -11.16 -30.31
C THR A 138 -2.95 -10.25 -31.53
N VAL A 139 -2.49 -9.01 -31.38
CA VAL A 139 -2.42 -8.03 -32.48
C VAL A 139 -1.44 -8.49 -33.55
N ALA A 140 -0.22 -8.87 -33.17
CA ALA A 140 0.80 -9.37 -34.09
C ALA A 140 0.31 -10.62 -34.86
N HIS A 141 -0.35 -11.55 -34.17
CA HIS A 141 -0.97 -12.71 -34.82
C HIS A 141 -2.05 -12.32 -35.83
N GLY A 142 -2.86 -11.29 -35.53
CA GLY A 142 -3.85 -10.76 -36.45
C GLY A 142 -3.23 -10.24 -37.76
N PHE A 143 -2.15 -9.46 -37.66
CA PHE A 143 -1.41 -8.96 -38.83
C PHE A 143 -0.81 -10.10 -39.66
N LEU A 144 -0.12 -11.05 -39.02
CA LEU A 144 0.48 -12.19 -39.73
C LEU A 144 -0.58 -13.02 -40.48
N ARG A 145 -1.74 -13.25 -39.86
CA ARG A 145 -2.85 -13.96 -40.52
C ARG A 145 -3.40 -13.17 -41.72
N GLY A 146 -3.52 -11.84 -41.60
CA GLY A 146 -3.93 -10.98 -42.70
C GLY A 146 -2.96 -11.04 -43.88
N PHE A 147 -1.65 -10.96 -43.61
CA PHE A 147 -0.63 -11.05 -44.65
C PHE A 147 -0.55 -12.44 -45.29
N ALA A 148 -0.72 -13.52 -44.51
CA ALA A 148 -0.76 -14.87 -45.07
C ALA A 148 -1.87 -15.02 -46.13
N GLY A 149 -3.07 -14.49 -45.87
CA GLY A 149 -4.16 -14.51 -46.85
C GLY A 149 -3.91 -13.65 -48.10
N ILE A 150 -3.06 -12.62 -48.00
CA ILE A 150 -2.64 -11.81 -49.16
C ILE A 150 -1.58 -12.55 -49.98
N VAL A 151 -0.66 -13.26 -49.32
CA VAL A 151 0.39 -14.05 -49.98
C VAL A 151 -0.21 -15.22 -50.78
N GLU A 152 -1.28 -15.84 -50.30
CA GLU A 152 -2.03 -16.88 -51.06
C GLU A 152 -2.64 -16.37 -52.37
N LEU A 153 -2.83 -15.05 -52.51
CA LEU A 153 -3.36 -14.41 -53.71
C LEU A 153 -2.26 -13.92 -54.67
N LEU A 154 -0.99 -14.04 -54.28
CA LEU A 154 0.12 -13.68 -55.15
C LEU A 154 0.31 -14.79 -56.20
N PRO A 155 0.47 -14.44 -57.49
CA PRO A 155 0.74 -15.43 -58.52
C PRO A 155 2.07 -16.14 -58.20
N GLU A 156 2.07 -17.47 -58.32
CA GLU A 156 3.31 -18.24 -58.24
C GLU A 156 4.26 -17.74 -59.33
N LYS A 157 5.51 -17.50 -58.93
CA LYS A 157 6.55 -17.06 -59.86
C LYS A 157 6.74 -18.18 -60.88
N GLU A 158 6.28 -17.97 -62.12
CA GLU A 158 6.66 -18.82 -63.24
C GLU A 158 8.20 -18.79 -63.33
N GLU A 159 8.83 -19.90 -62.97
CA GLU A 159 10.24 -20.13 -63.26
C GLU A 159 10.39 -20.25 -64.77
N ALA A 160 11.10 -19.29 -65.36
CA ALA A 160 11.49 -19.27 -66.77
C ALA A 160 12.67 -20.20 -67.04
#